data_AF-A0A526PMN7-F1
#
_entry.id   AF-A0A526PMN7-F1
#
_cell.length_a   1.000
_cell.length_b   1.000
_cell.length_c   1.000
_cell.angle_alpha   90.00
_cell.angle_beta   90.00
_cell.angle_gamma   90.00
#
_symmetry.space_group_name_H-M   'P 1'
#
loop_
_entity.id
_entity.type
_entity.pdbx_description
1 polymer ?
#
loop_
_entity_poly.entity_id
_entity_poly.type
_entity_poly.pdbx_seq_one_letter_code
_entity_poly.pdbx_strand_id
1 'polypeptide(L)'
;VLMMRLKDDLLVLLNAAVDGQLAHTSIRWRDDAALTVVMAARGYPGTPEKGSVIRGLEEAASDGAEIFHAGTAINGGALVANGGRVLNVTA
;
A
#
# COMPACT_ATOMS: atom_id res chain seq x y z
N VAL A 1 0.18 5.78 -1.71
CA VAL A 1 1.23 6.76 -2.03
C VAL A 1 1.33 7.91 -1.02
N LEU A 2 0.28 8.72 -0.77
CA LEU A 2 0.41 9.91 0.10
C LEU A 2 0.86 9.60 1.52
N MET A 3 0.42 8.46 2.08
CA MET A 3 0.76 8.07 3.45
C MET A 3 2.27 7.99 3.73
N MET A 4 3.09 7.64 2.73
CA MET A 4 4.55 7.62 2.88
C MET A 4 5.13 9.01 3.19
N ARG A 5 4.45 10.06 2.73
CA ARG A 5 4.87 11.45 2.92
C ARG A 5 4.30 12.06 4.20
N LEU A 6 3.34 11.41 4.86
CA LEU A 6 2.76 11.97 6.08
C LEU A 6 3.79 11.91 7.21
N LYS A 7 4.13 13.07 7.78
CA LYS A 7 5.07 13.16 8.91
C LYS A 7 4.36 13.08 10.26
N ASP A 8 3.12 13.56 10.31
CA ASP A 8 2.31 13.56 11.53
C ASP A 8 1.55 12.24 11.72
N ASP A 9 1.05 12.03 12.92
CA ASP A 9 0.30 10.82 13.27
C ASP A 9 -1.10 10.85 12.63
N LEU A 10 -1.37 9.88 11.76
CA LEU A 10 -2.67 9.74 11.11
C LEU A 10 -3.80 9.56 12.13
N LEU A 11 -3.57 8.84 13.22
CA LEU A 11 -4.62 8.56 14.21
C LEU A 11 -5.11 9.85 14.87
N VAL A 12 -4.21 10.78 15.16
CA VAL A 12 -4.55 12.10 15.73
C VAL A 12 -5.42 12.89 14.75
N LEU A 13 -5.08 12.87 13.46
CA LEU A 13 -5.86 13.57 12.42
C LEU A 13 -7.25 12.96 12.24
N LEU A 14 -7.35 11.63 12.27
CA LEU A 14 -8.63 10.92 12.19
C LEU A 14 -9.51 11.22 13.41
N ASN A 15 -8.93 11.25 14.62
CA ASN A 15 -9.68 11.60 15.83
C ASN A 15 -10.19 13.05 15.78
N ALA A 16 -9.33 14.00 15.36
CA ALA A 16 -9.75 15.39 15.18
C ALA A 16 -10.87 15.55 14.13
N ALA A 17 -10.90 14.71 13.10
CA ALA A 17 -12.00 14.70 12.13
C ALA A 17 -13.32 14.22 12.75
N VAL A 18 -13.28 13.18 13.58
CA VAL A 18 -14.45 12.69 14.32
C VAL A 18 -15.02 13.77 15.24
N ASP A 19 -14.14 14.54 15.91
CA ASP A 19 -14.53 15.60 16.84
C ASP A 19 -14.89 16.94 16.16
N GLY A 20 -14.87 16.99 14.82
CA GLY A 20 -15.13 18.22 14.05
C GLY A 20 -14.05 19.29 14.20
N GLN A 21 -12.87 18.93 14.71
CA GLN A 21 -11.75 19.83 15.00
C GLN A 21 -10.70 19.88 13.89
N LEU A 22 -10.88 19.14 12.78
CA LEU A 22 -9.87 19.04 11.72
C LEU A 22 -9.45 20.39 11.14
N ALA A 23 -10.35 21.37 11.10
CA ALA A 23 -10.05 22.74 10.63
C ALA A 23 -9.05 23.50 11.52
N HIS A 24 -8.83 23.04 12.75
CA HIS A 24 -7.88 23.61 13.70
C HIS A 24 -6.56 22.83 13.75
N THR A 25 -6.41 21.80 12.93
CA THR A 25 -5.21 20.97 12.88
C THR A 25 -4.32 21.36 11.72
N SER A 26 -3.01 21.42 11.96
CA SER A 26 -1.99 21.54 10.90
C SER A 26 -1.40 20.17 10.58
N ILE A 27 -1.07 19.92 9.31
CA ILE A 27 -0.48 18.65 8.87
C ILE A 27 0.89 18.91 8.25
N ARG A 28 1.91 18.23 8.77
CA ARG A 28 3.26 18.24 8.23
C ARG A 28 3.46 17.07 7.27
N TRP A 29 4.14 17.39 6.17
CA TRP A 29 4.50 16.43 5.13
C TRP A 29 6.02 16.37 5.00
N ARG A 30 6.52 15.26 4.47
CA ARG A 30 7.89 15.13 3.98
C ARG A 30 8.00 15.79 2.62
N ASP A 31 9.12 16.46 2.38
CA ASP A 31 9.42 17.07 1.08
C ASP A 31 9.80 16.03 0.03
N ASP A 32 10.23 14.84 0.47
CA ASP A 32 10.53 13.71 -0.40
C ASP A 32 9.33 13.33 -1.27
N ALA A 33 9.62 13.00 -2.53
CA ALA A 33 8.63 12.43 -3.42
C ALA A 33 8.26 11.00 -2.94
N ALA A 34 7.04 10.59 -3.25
CA ALA A 34 6.63 9.20 -3.11
C ALA A 34 5.94 8.76 -4.39
N LEU A 35 6.30 7.58 -4.90
CA LEU A 35 5.74 7.00 -6.11
C LEU A 35 5.29 5.57 -5.85
N THR A 36 4.10 5.21 -6.32
CA THR A 36 3.56 3.86 -6.22
C THR A 36 3.48 3.23 -7.62
N VAL A 37 4.03 2.02 -7.77
CA VAL A 37 3.77 1.14 -8.90
C VAL A 37 2.84 0.02 -8.45
N VAL A 38 1.75 -0.18 -9.20
CA VAL A 38 0.80 -1.27 -8.93
C VAL A 38 1.22 -2.51 -9.71
N MET A 39 1.44 -3.61 -9.00
CA MET A 39 1.65 -4.93 -9.59
C MET A 39 0.28 -5.58 -9.78
N ALA A 40 -0.11 -5.79 -11.04
CA ALA A 40 -1.40 -6.38 -11.39
C ALA A 40 -1.26 -7.85 -11.81
N ALA A 41 -2.31 -8.63 -11.57
CA ALA A 41 -2.40 -10.00 -12.08
C ALA A 41 -2.58 -10.00 -13.60
N ARG A 42 -2.04 -11.04 -14.25
CA ARG A 42 -2.22 -11.26 -15.69
C ARG A 42 -3.72 -11.27 -16.03
N GLY A 43 -4.11 -10.51 -17.05
CA GLY A 43 -5.50 -10.39 -17.49
C GLY A 43 -6.25 -9.18 -16.92
N TYR A 44 -5.69 -8.44 -15.95
CA TYR A 44 -6.27 -7.16 -15.50
C TYR A 44 -6.28 -6.12 -16.64
N PRO A 45 -7.34 -5.30 -16.79
CA PRO A 45 -8.53 -5.16 -15.95
C PRO A 45 -9.71 -6.09 -16.30
N GLY A 46 -9.52 -7.06 -17.21
CA GLY A 46 -10.52 -8.06 -17.59
C GLY A 46 -10.71 -9.17 -16.55
N THR A 47 -10.45 -10.42 -16.92
CA THR A 47 -10.53 -11.57 -16.01
C THR A 47 -9.13 -11.93 -15.50
N PRO A 48 -8.71 -11.43 -14.32
CA PRO A 48 -7.39 -11.69 -13.79
C PRO A 48 -7.23 -13.14 -13.33
N GLU A 49 -6.08 -13.72 -13.63
CA GLU A 49 -5.66 -15.02 -13.10
C GLU A 49 -5.39 -14.91 -11.59
N LYS A 50 -5.74 -15.96 -10.83
CA LYS A 50 -5.54 -16.05 -9.38
C LYS A 50 -4.64 -17.23 -9.03
N GLY A 51 -4.08 -17.20 -7.83
CA GLY A 51 -3.31 -18.29 -7.24
C GLY A 51 -1.83 -18.32 -7.63
N SER A 52 -1.35 -17.37 -8.44
CA SER A 52 0.09 -17.25 -8.73
C SER A 52 0.87 -16.93 -7.46
N VAL A 53 1.95 -17.66 -7.23
CA VAL A 53 2.80 -17.48 -6.05
C VAL A 53 3.58 -16.18 -6.16
N ILE A 54 3.56 -15.39 -5.08
CA ILE A 54 4.29 -14.14 -4.93
C ILE A 54 5.58 -14.43 -4.15
N ARG A 55 6.72 -13.94 -4.65
CA ARG A 55 8.06 -14.13 -4.07
C ARG A 55 8.83 -12.81 -4.08
N GLY A 56 9.93 -12.73 -3.33
CA GLY A 56 10.88 -11.61 -3.38
C GLY A 56 10.42 -10.35 -2.63
N LEU A 57 9.45 -10.46 -1.72
CA LEU A 57 8.96 -9.30 -0.97
C LEU A 57 9.99 -8.81 0.05
N GLU A 58 10.71 -9.73 0.70
CA GLU A 58 11.74 -9.39 1.67
C GLU A 58 12.92 -8.64 1.02
N GLU A 59 13.32 -9.05 -0.18
CA GLU A 59 14.38 -8.39 -0.95
C GLU A 59 13.96 -6.96 -1.36
N ALA A 60 12.76 -6.81 -1.94
CA ALA A 60 12.24 -5.50 -2.30
C ALA A 60 12.08 -4.56 -1.09
N ALA A 61 11.69 -5.10 0.08
CA ALA A 61 11.63 -4.33 1.31
C ALA A 61 13.03 -3.91 1.81
N SER A 62 14.04 -4.77 1.64
CA SER A 62 15.41 -4.45 2.03
C SER A 62 16.05 -3.35 1.18
N ASP A 63 15.58 -3.16 -0.06
CA ASP A 63 15.97 -2.06 -0.96
C ASP A 63 15.27 -0.73 -0.63
N GLY A 64 14.49 -0.68 0.46
CA GLY A 64 13.84 0.53 0.96
C GLY A 64 12.44 0.78 0.39
N ALA A 65 11.87 -0.16 -0.35
CA ALA A 65 10.49 -0.04 -0.83
C ALA A 65 9.48 -0.51 0.23
N GLU A 66 8.40 0.24 0.38
CA GLU A 66 7.24 -0.16 1.18
C GLU A 66 6.26 -0.95 0.31
N ILE A 67 5.86 -2.13 0.78
CA ILE A 67 4.99 -3.06 0.04
C ILE A 67 3.62 -3.11 0.70
N PHE A 68 2.63 -2.51 0.05
CA PHE A 68 1.24 -2.60 0.49
C PHE A 68 0.51 -3.72 -0.24
N HIS A 69 -0.02 -4.66 0.53
CA HIS A 69 -0.84 -5.75 0.01
C HIS A 69 -2.24 -5.25 -0.37
N ALA A 70 -2.68 -5.60 -1.58
CA ALA A 70 -4.06 -5.39 -2.03
C ALA A 70 -4.75 -6.74 -2.22
N GLY A 71 -4.82 -7.23 -3.46
CA GLY A 71 -5.41 -8.53 -3.78
C GLY A 71 -4.44 -9.69 -3.54
N THR A 72 -4.04 -9.94 -2.30
CA THR A 72 -3.23 -11.12 -1.93
C THR A 72 -3.95 -12.03 -0.94
N ALA A 73 -3.54 -13.29 -0.86
CA ALA A 73 -3.98 -14.23 0.16
C ALA A 73 -2.85 -15.19 0.55
N ILE A 74 -2.98 -15.87 1.70
CA ILE A 74 -2.15 -17.02 2.03
C ILE A 74 -2.89 -18.30 1.62
N ASN A 75 -2.26 -19.15 0.82
CA ASN A 75 -2.77 -20.45 0.41
C ASN A 75 -1.67 -21.51 0.58
N GLY A 76 -1.93 -22.52 1.40
CA GLY A 76 -0.94 -23.59 1.67
C GLY A 76 0.38 -23.08 2.24
N GLY A 77 0.35 -21.97 3.00
CA GLY A 77 1.54 -21.32 3.55
C GLY A 77 2.29 -20.40 2.57
N ALA A 78 1.88 -20.35 1.29
CA ALA A 78 2.44 -19.44 0.30
C ALA A 78 1.57 -18.19 0.16
N LEU A 79 2.22 -17.04 -0.03
CA LEU A 79 1.53 -15.83 -0.46
C LEU A 79 1.20 -15.93 -1.96
N VAL A 80 -0.06 -15.65 -2.31
CA VAL A 80 -0.57 -15.77 -3.67
C VAL A 80 -1.37 -14.55 -4.11
N ALA A 81 -1.42 -14.29 -5.42
CA ALA A 81 -2.31 -13.30 -6.01
C ALA A 81 -3.77 -13.76 -5.90
N ASN A 82 -4.65 -12.88 -5.42
CA ASN A 82 -6.08 -13.15 -5.21
C ASN A 82 -6.98 -11.98 -5.67
N GLY A 83 -6.49 -11.10 -6.53
CA GLY A 83 -7.26 -9.99 -7.09
C GLY A 83 -6.60 -9.40 -8.35
N GLY A 84 -7.26 -8.44 -8.99
CA GLY A 84 -6.73 -7.79 -10.20
C GLY A 84 -5.51 -6.92 -9.93
N ARG A 85 -5.58 -6.03 -8.93
CA ARG A 85 -4.44 -5.30 -8.39
C ARG A 85 -3.93 -6.05 -7.17
N VAL A 86 -2.67 -6.44 -7.17
CA VAL A 86 -2.13 -7.43 -6.24
C VAL A 86 -1.28 -6.77 -5.17
N LEU A 87 -0.29 -5.99 -5.56
CA LEU A 87 0.61 -5.25 -4.65
C LEU A 87 0.72 -3.80 -5.09
N ASN A 88 1.00 -2.90 -4.14
CA ASN A 88 1.50 -1.56 -4.42
C ASN A 88 2.91 -1.45 -3.85
N VAL A 89 3.91 -1.27 -4.72
CA VAL A 89 5.30 -1.05 -4.33
C VAL A 89 5.54 0.45 -4.31
N THR A 90 5.96 0.99 -3.18
CA THR A 90 6.10 2.44 -2.98
C THR A 90 7.49 2.80 -2.48
N ALA A 91 8.11 3.81 -3.07
CA ALA A 91 9.36 4.42 -2.62
C ALA A 91 9.22 5.94 -2.57
#